data_AF-A0A1V5KVQ7-F1
#
_entry.id   AF-A0A1V5KVQ7-F1
#
_cell.length_a   1.000
_cell.length_b   1.000
_cell.length_c   1.000
_cell.angle_alpha   90.00
_cell.angle_beta   90.00
_cell.angle_gamma   90.00
#
_symmetry.space_group_name_H-M   'P 1'
#
loop_
_entity.id
_entity.type
_entity.pdbx_description
1 polymer ?
#
loop_
_entity_poly.entity_id
_entity_poly.type
_entity_poly.pdbx_seq_one_letter_code
_entity_poly.pdbx_strand_id
1 'polypeptide(L)' 'MEDVITTGGSVKEVIEVVRNLGGEVAGAGVLVDRSSGTAKLGVRTEALLTTQAASYAPGDCPLCKIGIPVVKPGSRKV' A
#
# COMPACT_ATOMS: atom_id res chain seq x y z
N MET A 1 0.73 11.89 5.66
CA MET A 1 -0.63 11.45 5.30
C MET A 1 -0.54 10.77 3.95
N GLU A 2 -1.19 9.62 3.80
CA GLU A 2 -1.21 8.86 2.54
C GLU A 2 -2.66 8.49 2.21
N ASP A 3 -2.99 8.32 0.93
CA ASP A 3 -4.32 7.89 0.52
C ASP A 3 -4.52 6.38 0.74
N VAL A 4 -3.67 5.55 0.15
CA VAL A 4 -3.76 4.10 0.17
C VAL A 4 -2.38 3.50 0.40
N ILE A 5 -2.26 2.66 1.42
CA ILE A 5 -1.04 1.89 1.66
C ILE A 5 -1.21 0.44 1.20
N THR A 6 -0.23 -0.04 0.44
CA THR A 6 -0.10 -1.46 0.05
C THR A 6 1.06 -2.10 0.79
N THR A 7 2.30 -1.95 0.31
CA THR A 7 3.50 -2.44 1.02
C THR A 7 4.06 -1.43 2.02
N GLY A 8 3.69 -0.15 1.87
CA GLY A 8 4.25 0.95 2.66
C GLY A 8 5.62 1.44 2.23
N GLY A 9 6.18 0.95 1.11
CA GLY A 9 7.51 1.32 0.65
C GLY A 9 7.69 2.84 0.48
N SER A 10 6.79 3.49 -0.25
CA SER A 10 6.88 4.95 -0.50
C SER A 10 6.78 5.77 0.79
N VAL A 11 5.92 5.39 1.73
CA VAL A 11 5.81 6.07 3.02
C VAL A 11 7.08 5.89 3.85
N LYS A 12 7.71 4.71 3.82
CA LYS A 12 8.99 4.45 4.50
C LYS A 12 10.12 5.33 3.97
N GLU A 13 10.23 5.46 2.64
CA GLU A 13 11.23 6.33 2.00
C GLU A 13 11.09 7.78 2.49
N VAL A 14 9.86 8.29 2.57
CA VAL A 14 9.60 9.65 3.09
C VAL A 14 9.94 9.77 4.58
N ILE A 15 9.60 8.77 5.40
CA ILE A 15 9.95 8.73 6.83
C ILE A 15 11.47 8.80 7.02
N GLU A 16 12.23 8.05 6.21
CA GLU A 16 13.69 8.07 6.24
C GLU A 16 14.26 9.43 5.85
N VAL A 17 13.73 10.07 4.81
CA VAL A 17 14.14 11.43 4.42
C VAL A 17 13.92 12.43 5.56
N VAL A 18 12.75 12.41 6.21
CA VAL A 18 12.46 13.32 7.34
C VAL A 18 13.45 13.09 8.48
N ARG A 19 13.72 11.83 8.83
CA ARG A 19 14.69 11.48 9.88
C ARG A 19 16.11 11.92 9.54
N ASN A 20 16.54 11.74 8.28
CA ASN A 20 17.86 12.14 7.81
C ASN A 20 18.08 13.66 7.84
N LEU A 21 17.00 14.44 7.78
CA LEU A 21 17.02 15.89 7.92
C LEU A 21 16.87 16.36 9.38
N GLY A 22 16.93 15.43 10.35
CA GLY A 22 16.81 15.72 11.78
C GLY A 22 15.38 15.89 12.28
N GLY A 23 14.38 15.56 11.46
CA GLY A 23 12.97 15.61 11.83
C GLY A 23 12.52 14.38 12.62
N GLU A 24 11.57 14.58 13.53
CA GLU A 24 10.90 13.51 14.26
C GLU A 24 9.54 13.20 13.62
N VAL A 25 9.29 11.93 13.31
CA VAL A 25 8.01 11.49 12.75
C VAL A 25 7.11 10.98 13.88
N ALA A 26 6.11 11.78 14.25
CA ALA A 26 5.14 11.44 15.30
C ALA A 26 4.21 10.27 14.91
N GLY A 27 3.94 10.10 13.61
CA GLY A 27 3.09 9.02 13.11
C GLY A 27 2.71 9.18 11.63
N ALA A 28 1.99 8.18 11.12
CA ALA A 28 1.43 8.15 9.78
C ALA A 28 -0.09 7.92 9.84
N GLY A 29 -0.85 8.77 9.15
CA GLY A 29 -2.27 8.55 8.90
C GLY A 29 -2.50 8.10 7.47
N VAL A 30 -3.40 7.13 7.28
CA VAL A 30 -3.79 6.62 5.97
C VAL A 30 -5.31 6.48 5.87
N LEU A 31 -5.88 6.79 4.69
CA LEU A 31 -7.32 6.60 4.49
C LEU A 31 -7.63 5.10 4.36
N VAL A 32 -6.89 4.36 3.53
CA VAL A 32 -7.11 2.93 3.30
C VAL A 32 -5.82 2.11 3.44
N ASP A 33 -5.81 1.16 4.37
CA ASP A 33 -4.79 0.13 4.50
C ASP A 33 -5.19 -1.16 3.77
N ARG A 34 -4.55 -1.42 2.63
CA ARG A 34 -4.70 -2.66 1.85
C ARG A 34 -3.69 -3.75 2.23
N SER A 35 -2.78 -3.47 3.15
CA SER A 35 -1.81 -4.41 3.69
C SER A 35 -2.41 -5.34 4.75
N SER A 36 -3.63 -5.03 5.22
CA SER A 36 -4.23 -5.71 6.39
C SER A 36 -3.34 -5.62 7.63
N GLY A 37 -2.76 -4.45 7.90
CA GLY A 37 -1.89 -4.19 9.05
C GLY A 37 -0.46 -4.76 8.94
N THR A 38 -0.09 -5.34 7.79
CA THR A 38 1.26 -5.90 7.57
C THR A 38 2.29 -4.85 7.18
N ALA A 39 1.88 -3.69 6.69
CA ALA A 39 2.76 -2.56 6.40
C ALA A 39 3.30 -1.95 7.71
N LYS A 40 4.47 -2.42 8.15
CA LYS A 40 5.15 -1.89 9.35
C LYS A 40 5.99 -0.67 8.99
N LEU A 41 5.49 0.52 9.31
CA LEU A 41 6.18 1.80 9.04
C LEU A 41 7.21 2.22 10.12
N GLY A 42 7.24 1.52 11.26
CA GLY A 42 8.16 1.85 12.36
C GLY A 42 7.81 3.16 13.08
N VAL A 43 6.58 3.63 12.93
CA VAL A 43 5.96 4.76 13.64
C VAL A 43 4.50 4.41 13.93
N ARG A 44 3.85 5.13 14.86
CA ARG A 44 2.41 5.01 15.08
C ARG A 44 1.69 5.19 13.75
N THR A 45 0.85 4.22 13.38
CA THR A 45 0.12 4.23 12.10
C THR A 45 -1.36 4.06 12.38
N GLU A 46 -2.19 4.95 11.86
CA GLU A 46 -3.65 4.93 12.01
C GLU A 46 -4.31 4.91 10.63
N ALA A 47 -5.25 3.98 10.44
CA ALA A 47 -6.02 3.84 9.20
C ALA A 47 -7.51 4.08 9.45
N LEU A 48 -8.19 4.80 8.54
CA LEU A 48 -9.66 4.92 8.62
C LEU A 48 -10.35 3.63 8.18
N LEU A 49 -9.78 2.93 7.19
CA LEU A 49 -10.26 1.64 6.70
C LEU A 49 -9.08 0.67 6.58
N THR A 50 -9.21 -0.51 7.17
CA THR A 50 -8.30 -1.64 6.91
C THR A 50 -9.04 -2.71 6.13
N THR A 51 -8.51 -3.09 4.98
CA THR A 51 -9.13 -4.09 4.09
C THR A 51 -8.06 -4.93 3.40
N GLN A 52 -8.44 -6.09 2.87
CA GLN A 52 -7.56 -6.94 2.09
C GLN A 52 -8.06 -7.00 0.65
N ALA A 53 -7.17 -6.71 -0.30
CA ALA A 53 -7.41 -7.06 -1.70
C ALA A 53 -6.85 -8.45 -1.96
N ALA A 54 -7.68 -9.36 -2.49
CA ALA A 54 -7.22 -10.69 -2.87
C ALA A 54 -6.23 -10.60 -4.05
N SER A 55 -5.05 -11.16 -3.85
CA SER A 55 -4.04 -11.35 -4.90
C SER A 55 -4.13 -12.77 -5.41
N TYR A 56 -4.24 -12.94 -6.72
CA TYR A 56 -4.30 -14.24 -7.38
C TYR A 56 -3.06 -14.44 -8.24
N ALA A 57 -2.54 -15.67 -8.28
CA ALA A 57 -1.64 -16.07 -9.36
C ALA A 57 -2.41 -16.02 -10.69
N PRO A 58 -1.74 -15.77 -11.83
CA PRO A 58 -2.41 -15.70 -13.14
C PRO A 58 -3.31 -16.91 -13.45
N GLY A 59 -2.88 -18.12 -13.06
CA GLY A 59 -3.67 -19.35 -13.25
C GLY A 59 -4.86 -19.52 -12.29
N ASP A 60 -4.87 -18.79 -11.17
CA ASP A 60 -5.89 -18.92 -10.12
C ASP A 60 -6.92 -17.80 -10.13
N CYS A 61 -6.68 -16.75 -10.92
CA CYS A 61 -7.54 -15.59 -11.05
C CYS A 61 -8.96 -15.98 -11.55
N PRO A 62 -10.01 -15.85 -10.72
CA PRO A 62 -11.36 -16.29 -11.09
C PRO A 62 -11.93 -15.46 -12.26
N LEU A 63 -11.61 -14.17 -12.31
CA LEU A 63 -12.02 -13.28 -13.39
C LEU A 63 -11.31 -13.62 -14.72
N CYS A 64 -10.06 -14.07 -14.64
CA CYS A 64 -9.28 -14.48 -15.80
C CYS A 64 -9.81 -15.81 -16.37
N LYS A 65 -10.24 -16.75 -15.51
CA LYS A 65 -10.87 -18.01 -15.92
C LYS A 65 -12.17 -17.82 -16.69
N ILE A 66 -12.92 -16.75 -16.41
CA ILE A 66 -14.14 -16.38 -17.15
C ILE A 66 -13.90 -15.42 -18.32
N GLY A 67 -12.62 -15.18 -18.68
CA GLY A 67 -12.26 -14.43 -19.89
C GLY A 67 -12.44 -12.92 -19.81
N ILE A 68 -12.57 -12.33 -18.61
CA ILE A 68 -12.65 -10.86 -18.49
C ILE A 68 -11.27 -10.26 -18.80
N PRO A 69 -11.17 -9.31 -19.75
CA PRO A 69 -9.90 -8.65 -20.06
C PRO A 69 -9.30 -7.94 -18.85
N VAL A 70 -8.05 -8.25 -18.54
CA VAL A 70 -7.31 -7.58 -17.46
C VAL A 70 -6.76 -6.26 -17.99
N VAL A 71 -7.13 -5.16 -17.34
CA VAL A 71 -6.55 -3.85 -17.61
C VAL A 71 -5.58 -3.53 -16.48
N LYS A 72 -4.37 -3.09 -16.83
CA LYS A 72 -3.41 -2.56 -15.85
C LYS A 72 -3.66 -1.05 -15.68
N PRO A 73 -4.21 -0.60 -14.54
CA PRO A 73 -4.28 0.82 -14.23
C PRO A 73 -2.90 1.36 -13.81
N GLY A 74 -2.67 2.66 -14.06
CA GLY A 74 -1.48 3.39 -13.59
C GLY A 74 -0.42 3.68 -14.66
N SER A 75 0.57 4.50 -14.29
CA SER A 75 1.55 5.10 -15.22
C SER A 75 2.78 4.23 -15.51
N ARG A 76 3.08 3.23 -14.68
CA ARG A 76 4.21 2.32 -14.90
C ARG A 76 3.82 1.25 -15.91
N LYS A 77 4.63 0.99 -16.93
CA LYS A 77 4.48 -0.18 -17.82
C LYS A 77 5.04 -1.42 -17.12
N VAL A 78 4.42 -2.59 -17.34
CA VAL A 78 4.97 -3.92 -17.00
C VAL A 78 5.29 -4.59 -18.31
#